data_AF-A0A1Y1WRM0-F1
#
_entry.id   AF-A0A1Y1WRM0-F1
#
_cell.length_a   1.000
_cell.length_b   1.000
_cell.length_c   1.000
_cell.angle_alpha   90.00
_cell.angle_beta   90.00
_cell.angle_gamma   90.00
#
_symmetry.space_group_name_H-M   'P 1'
#
loop_
_entity.id
_entity.type
_entity.pdbx_description
1 polymer ?
#
loop_
_entity_poly.entity_id
_entity_poly.type
_entity_poly.pdbx_seq_one_letter_code
_entity_poly.pdbx_strand_id
1 'polypeptide(L)'
;MTISNSNGSSFYGARSARRATVKEFSKSEIANRIQNSNLVRLVDAYRSFGHKCASIDPLNMWHQSRDASLDPSTYGLDDPQAEYQLEGIVSMKGLSKATLAQIIEHLENVYCGHMAFEFMHITDDSLRRWFASQAETCIDTNFSKEEKYKFLELMARSETFDHYMMRECGHQKQFSLEGSESALVALQQVLEHSSKAGVLEVVMCLTHRCRMQIMMELLGVPKDSLF
;
A
#
# COMPACT_ATOMS: atom_id res chain seq x y z
N MET A 1 -18.55 -44.00 -7.11
CA MET A 1 -18.76 -43.11 -5.95
C MET A 1 -18.24 -41.72 -6.31
N THR A 2 -19.11 -40.83 -6.76
CA THR A 2 -18.77 -39.40 -6.91
C THR A 2 -18.98 -38.73 -5.56
N ILE A 3 -17.89 -38.36 -4.90
CA ILE A 3 -17.94 -37.61 -3.64
C ILE A 3 -18.48 -36.23 -3.98
N SER A 4 -19.73 -35.96 -3.60
CA SER A 4 -20.31 -34.62 -3.70
C SER A 4 -19.61 -33.71 -2.69
N ASN A 5 -18.63 -32.94 -3.16
CA ASN A 5 -18.04 -31.87 -2.36
C ASN A 5 -19.07 -30.75 -2.19
N SER A 6 -19.22 -30.25 -0.96
CA SER A 6 -20.04 -29.08 -0.60
C SER A 6 -19.64 -27.77 -1.30
N ASN A 7 -18.59 -27.81 -2.13
CA ASN A 7 -17.94 -26.66 -2.76
C ASN A 7 -18.29 -26.48 -4.25
N GLY A 8 -19.25 -27.26 -4.78
CA GLY A 8 -19.77 -27.08 -6.15
C GLY A 8 -18.81 -27.46 -7.28
N SER A 9 -17.67 -28.08 -6.99
CA SER A 9 -16.70 -28.58 -7.96
C SER A 9 -16.65 -30.12 -7.97
N SER A 10 -16.52 -30.71 -9.16
CA SER A 10 -16.42 -32.18 -9.34
C SER A 10 -15.00 -32.73 -9.15
N PHE A 11 -13.97 -31.87 -9.05
CA PHE A 11 -12.56 -32.26 -8.95
C PHE A 11 -11.97 -32.02 -7.56
N TYR A 12 -11.14 -32.96 -7.08
CA TYR A 12 -10.40 -32.83 -5.82
C TYR A 12 -9.47 -31.62 -5.85
N GLY A 13 -9.41 -30.85 -4.76
CA GLY A 13 -8.55 -29.66 -4.61
C GLY A 13 -9.04 -28.41 -5.36
N ALA A 14 -9.90 -28.55 -6.37
CA ALA A 14 -10.51 -27.40 -7.04
C ALA A 14 -11.60 -26.80 -6.14
N ARG A 15 -11.47 -25.52 -5.81
CA ARG A 15 -12.55 -24.73 -5.20
C ARG A 15 -13.00 -23.67 -6.18
N SER A 16 -14.31 -23.50 -6.36
CA SER A 16 -14.81 -22.33 -7.07
C SER A 16 -14.39 -21.09 -6.27
N ALA A 17 -13.83 -20.09 -6.96
CA ALA A 17 -13.48 -18.83 -6.33
C ALA A 17 -14.72 -18.24 -5.65
N ARG A 18 -14.61 -17.91 -4.36
CA ARG A 18 -15.67 -17.22 -3.64
C ARG A 18 -15.71 -15.80 -4.19
N ARG A 19 -16.67 -15.49 -5.05
CA ARG A 19 -16.85 -14.13 -5.56
C ARG A 19 -17.18 -13.23 -4.37
N ALA A 20 -16.36 -12.20 -4.16
CA ALA A 20 -16.70 -11.15 -3.21
C ALA A 20 -18.01 -10.49 -3.68
N THR A 21 -18.90 -10.21 -2.73
CA THR A 21 -20.16 -9.52 -3.04
C THR A 21 -19.82 -8.09 -3.46
N VAL A 22 -20.07 -7.77 -4.72
CA VAL A 22 -19.83 -6.42 -5.26
C VAL A 22 -20.79 -5.46 -4.56
N LYS A 23 -20.25 -4.49 -3.81
CA LYS A 23 -21.07 -3.42 -3.24
C LYS A 23 -21.36 -2.40 -4.33
N GLU A 24 -22.58 -2.42 -4.83
CA GLU A 24 -23.06 -1.41 -5.78
C GLU A 24 -23.23 -0.05 -5.10
N PHE A 25 -23.14 1.02 -5.88
CA PHE A 25 -23.43 2.36 -5.39
C PHE A 25 -24.92 2.49 -5.05
N SER A 26 -25.20 3.14 -3.94
CA SER A 26 -26.55 3.54 -3.57
C SER A 26 -27.10 4.60 -4.53
N LYS A 27 -28.43 4.77 -4.56
CA LYS A 27 -29.09 5.76 -5.42
C LYS A 27 -28.61 7.19 -5.13
N SER A 28 -28.32 7.52 -3.87
CA SER A 28 -27.80 8.84 -3.48
C SER A 28 -26.37 9.07 -3.96
N GLU A 29 -25.50 8.07 -3.84
CA GLU A 29 -24.12 8.13 -4.35
C GLU A 29 -24.11 8.31 -5.88
N ILE A 30 -24.98 7.60 -6.60
CA ILE A 30 -25.10 7.76 -8.06
C ILE A 30 -25.55 9.18 -8.42
N ALA A 31 -26.56 9.72 -7.72
CA ALA A 31 -27.01 11.09 -7.94
C ALA A 31 -25.91 12.12 -7.69
N ASN A 32 -25.14 11.95 -6.59
CA ASN A 32 -24.00 12.80 -6.27
C ASN A 32 -22.91 12.75 -7.36
N ARG A 33 -22.55 11.55 -7.82
CA ARG A 33 -21.56 11.35 -8.89
C ARG A 33 -21.99 11.99 -10.22
N ILE A 34 -23.28 11.97 -10.53
CA ILE A 34 -23.82 12.63 -11.73
C ILE A 34 -23.72 14.15 -11.59
N GLN A 35 -24.12 14.69 -10.44
CA GLN A 35 -24.05 16.12 -10.16
C GLN A 35 -22.60 16.64 -10.18
N ASN A 36 -21.67 15.90 -9.56
CA ASN A 36 -20.26 16.26 -9.40
C ASN A 36 -19.33 15.47 -10.33
N SER A 37 -19.72 15.34 -11.60
CA SER A 37 -18.99 14.52 -12.58
C SER A 37 -17.56 14.99 -12.86
N ASN A 38 -17.31 16.31 -12.82
CA ASN A 38 -15.95 16.85 -12.98
C ASN A 38 -15.04 16.46 -11.82
N LEU A 39 -15.57 16.45 -10.59
CA LEU A 39 -14.84 15.99 -9.41
C LEU A 39 -14.50 14.50 -9.50
N VAL A 40 -15.44 13.67 -9.96
CA VAL A 40 -15.17 12.24 -10.22
C VAL A 40 -14.01 12.06 -11.19
N ARG A 41 -13.98 12.85 -12.27
CA ARG A 41 -12.89 12.79 -13.28
C ARG A 41 -11.55 13.22 -12.71
N LEU A 42 -11.51 14.25 -11.87
CA LEU A 42 -10.29 14.68 -11.17
C LEU A 42 -9.78 13.55 -10.27
N VAL A 43 -10.65 12.99 -9.43
CA VAL A 43 -10.30 11.91 -8.50
C VAL A 43 -9.79 10.68 -9.24
N ASP A 44 -10.45 10.29 -10.34
CA ASP A 44 -10.00 9.17 -11.16
C ASP A 44 -8.66 9.45 -11.86
N ALA A 45 -8.34 10.72 -12.15
CA ALA A 45 -7.03 11.12 -12.64
C ALA A 45 -5.94 10.97 -11.56
N TYR A 46 -6.21 11.37 -10.31
CA TYR A 46 -5.29 11.11 -9.18
C TYR A 46 -5.06 9.61 -8.98
N ARG A 47 -6.11 8.79 -9.01
CA ARG A 47 -6.01 7.33 -8.90
C ARG A 47 -5.19 6.71 -10.04
N SER A 48 -5.28 7.27 -11.24
CA SER A 48 -4.65 6.72 -12.44
C SER A 48 -3.22 7.20 -12.64
N PHE A 49 -2.91 8.46 -12.28
CA PHE A 49 -1.65 9.12 -12.64
C PHE A 49 -0.91 9.73 -11.45
N GLY A 50 -1.49 9.77 -10.25
CA GLY A 50 -0.84 10.36 -9.07
C GLY A 50 0.50 9.69 -8.73
N HIS A 51 0.63 8.38 -8.99
CA HIS A 51 1.88 7.64 -8.80
C HIS A 51 3.09 8.24 -9.55
N LYS A 52 2.87 8.95 -10.67
CA LYS A 52 3.94 9.62 -11.42
C LYS A 52 4.49 10.85 -10.69
N CYS A 53 3.68 11.45 -9.83
CA CYS A 53 4.04 12.64 -9.06
C CYS A 53 4.44 12.30 -7.62
N ALA A 54 4.46 11.02 -7.25
CA ALA A 54 4.79 10.57 -5.91
C ALA A 54 6.28 10.74 -5.58
N SER A 55 6.57 11.15 -4.34
CA SER A 55 7.92 11.30 -3.80
C SER A 55 8.42 9.96 -3.23
N ILE A 56 8.71 9.01 -4.13
CA ILE A 56 9.15 7.65 -3.79
C ILE A 56 10.67 7.44 -3.86
N ASP A 57 11.41 8.38 -4.45
CA ASP A 57 12.87 8.28 -4.58
C ASP A 57 13.56 8.88 -3.33
N PRO A 58 14.21 8.06 -2.47
CA PRO A 58 14.87 8.55 -1.28
C PRO A 58 16.11 9.41 -1.59
N LEU A 59 16.69 9.30 -2.79
CA LEU A 59 17.83 10.10 -3.22
C LEU A 59 17.40 11.41 -3.89
N ASN A 60 16.10 11.55 -4.19
CA ASN A 60 15.52 12.70 -4.88
C ASN A 60 16.25 13.06 -6.19
N MET A 61 16.72 12.04 -6.91
CA MET A 61 17.37 12.16 -8.22
C MET A 61 16.34 12.14 -9.36
N TRP A 62 15.17 11.56 -9.12
CA TRP A 62 14.07 11.53 -10.08
C TRP A 62 13.23 12.80 -10.00
N HIS A 63 13.49 13.74 -10.92
CA HIS A 63 12.64 14.91 -11.12
C HIS A 63 11.62 14.64 -12.21
N GLN A 64 10.41 14.24 -11.83
CA GLN A 64 9.29 14.16 -12.76
C GLN A 64 8.53 15.49 -12.79
N SER A 65 8.24 15.98 -14.00
CA SER A 65 7.30 17.09 -14.17
C SER A 65 5.91 16.63 -13.73
N ARG A 66 5.21 17.49 -12.98
CA ARG A 66 3.83 17.20 -12.55
C ARG A 66 2.94 16.91 -13.76
N ASP A 67 2.15 15.84 -13.67
CA ASP A 67 1.22 15.47 -14.74
C ASP A 67 0.12 16.53 -14.85
N ALA A 68 -0.07 17.08 -16.05
CA ALA A 68 -1.09 18.11 -16.31
C ALA A 68 -2.51 17.60 -16.03
N SER A 69 -2.71 16.28 -16.06
CA SER A 69 -3.99 15.63 -15.74
C SER A 69 -4.40 15.80 -14.27
N LEU A 70 -3.50 16.23 -13.38
CA LEU A 70 -3.80 16.46 -11.96
C LEU A 70 -4.25 17.90 -11.67
N ASP A 71 -4.16 18.80 -12.65
CA ASP A 71 -4.59 20.19 -12.51
C ASP A 71 -6.13 20.28 -12.46
N PRO A 72 -6.72 20.77 -11.35
CA PRO A 72 -8.17 20.98 -11.22
C PRO A 72 -8.78 21.85 -12.33
N SER A 73 -8.01 22.83 -12.82
CA SER A 73 -8.43 23.77 -13.87
C SER A 73 -8.81 23.05 -15.16
N THR A 74 -8.14 21.93 -15.47
CA THR A 74 -8.44 21.06 -16.64
C THR A 74 -9.86 20.49 -16.60
N TYR A 75 -10.45 20.41 -15.42
CA TYR A 75 -11.81 19.88 -15.19
C TYR A 75 -12.83 20.99 -14.92
N GLY A 76 -12.44 22.27 -15.02
CA GLY A 76 -13.29 23.41 -14.69
C GLY A 76 -13.59 23.54 -13.19
N LEU A 77 -12.67 23.09 -12.34
CA LEU A 77 -12.75 23.18 -10.89
C LEU A 77 -11.82 24.30 -10.40
N ASP A 78 -12.25 25.55 -10.58
CA ASP A 78 -11.42 26.74 -10.32
C ASP A 78 -11.62 27.34 -8.92
N ASP A 79 -12.76 27.07 -8.27
CA ASP A 79 -13.08 27.61 -6.94
C ASP A 79 -12.59 26.68 -5.82
N PRO A 80 -11.51 27.03 -5.10
CA PRO A 80 -10.98 26.20 -4.02
C PRO A 80 -11.89 26.13 -2.79
N GLN A 81 -12.83 27.07 -2.63
CA GLN A 81 -13.75 27.14 -1.49
C GLN A 81 -15.10 26.46 -1.77
N ALA A 82 -15.35 26.04 -3.02
CA ALA A 82 -16.55 25.29 -3.36
C ALA A 82 -16.61 23.99 -2.54
N GLU A 83 -17.73 23.77 -1.87
CA GLU A 83 -17.99 22.57 -1.08
C GLU A 83 -18.61 21.46 -1.92
N TYR A 84 -18.10 20.24 -1.76
CA TYR A 84 -18.59 19.06 -2.47
C TYR A 84 -18.99 17.97 -1.48
N GLN A 85 -20.03 17.21 -1.83
CA GLN A 85 -20.39 15.99 -1.13
C GLN A 85 -19.43 14.86 -1.55
N LEU A 86 -18.82 14.18 -0.59
CA LEU A 86 -17.77 13.18 -0.83
C LEU A 86 -18.32 11.78 -1.12
N GLU A 87 -19.56 11.50 -0.68
CA GLU A 87 -20.19 10.18 -0.76
C GLU A 87 -20.16 9.61 -2.20
N GLY A 88 -19.55 8.43 -2.34
CA GLY A 88 -19.41 7.74 -3.62
C GLY A 88 -18.34 8.32 -4.56
N ILE A 89 -17.57 9.32 -4.14
CA ILE A 89 -16.52 9.95 -4.95
C ILE A 89 -15.13 9.72 -4.30
N VAL A 90 -14.92 10.24 -3.09
CA VAL A 90 -13.65 10.17 -2.32
C VAL A 90 -13.94 9.67 -0.91
N SER A 91 -13.08 8.80 -0.39
CA SER A 91 -13.17 8.28 0.97
C SER A 91 -12.28 9.09 1.91
N MET A 92 -12.84 10.10 2.57
CA MET A 92 -12.14 10.84 3.64
C MET A 92 -12.68 10.41 5.00
N LYS A 93 -11.79 10.15 5.97
CA LYS A 93 -12.21 9.73 7.32
C LYS A 93 -12.98 10.84 8.02
N GLY A 94 -14.20 10.53 8.48
CA GLY A 94 -14.99 11.40 9.35
C GLY A 94 -15.65 12.62 8.66
N LEU A 95 -15.55 12.76 7.34
CA LEU A 95 -16.09 13.87 6.58
C LEU A 95 -17.09 13.39 5.52
N SER A 96 -18.25 14.04 5.44
CA SER A 96 -19.25 13.82 4.38
C SER A 96 -19.21 14.90 3.30
N LYS A 97 -18.68 16.07 3.65
CA LYS A 97 -18.42 17.21 2.76
C LYS A 97 -17.03 17.77 3.01
N ALA A 98 -16.40 18.29 1.97
CA ALA A 98 -15.16 19.04 2.08
C ALA A 98 -15.07 20.08 0.96
N THR A 99 -14.22 21.09 1.16
CA THR A 99 -13.91 22.06 0.12
C THR A 99 -13.00 21.44 -0.94
N LEU A 100 -13.01 22.01 -2.15
CA LEU A 100 -12.11 21.55 -3.22
C LEU A 100 -10.64 21.55 -2.78
N ALA A 101 -10.20 22.58 -2.05
CA ALA A 101 -8.85 22.67 -1.53
C ALA A 101 -8.49 21.49 -0.61
N GLN A 102 -9.40 21.13 0.32
CA GLN A 102 -9.22 19.98 1.22
C GLN A 102 -9.19 18.66 0.47
N ILE A 103 -10.01 18.51 -0.57
CA ILE A 103 -10.04 17.29 -1.39
C ILE A 103 -8.71 17.14 -2.15
N ILE A 104 -8.22 18.22 -2.77
CA ILE A 104 -6.94 18.18 -3.50
C ILE A 104 -5.79 17.88 -2.56
N GLU A 105 -5.72 18.54 -1.40
CA GLU A 105 -4.69 18.27 -0.38
C GLU A 105 -4.71 16.81 0.07
N HIS A 106 -5.91 16.25 0.30
CA HIS A 106 -6.08 14.84 0.64
C HIS A 106 -5.56 13.93 -0.48
N LEU A 107 -5.97 14.17 -1.73
CA LEU A 107 -5.55 13.35 -2.88
C LEU A 107 -4.04 13.45 -3.16
N GLU A 108 -3.45 14.63 -2.98
CA GLU A 108 -2.00 14.85 -3.09
C GLU A 108 -1.26 14.05 -2.01
N ASN A 109 -1.70 14.13 -0.76
CA ASN A 109 -1.12 13.34 0.33
C ASN A 109 -1.25 11.83 0.09
N VAL A 110 -2.36 11.40 -0.53
CA VAL A 110 -2.65 9.98 -0.79
C VAL A 110 -1.86 9.42 -1.95
N TYR A 111 -1.91 10.08 -3.11
CA TYR A 111 -1.43 9.52 -4.36
C TYR A 111 -0.08 10.09 -4.81
N CYS A 112 0.31 11.26 -4.30
CA CYS A 112 1.56 11.96 -4.64
C CYS A 112 2.53 12.09 -3.44
N GLY A 113 2.20 11.48 -2.29
CA GLY A 113 3.05 11.48 -1.09
C GLY A 113 4.26 10.55 -1.19
N HIS A 114 4.66 9.96 -0.07
CA HIS A 114 5.77 9.00 0.02
C HIS A 114 5.40 7.56 -0.36
N MET A 115 4.15 7.34 -0.78
CA MET A 115 3.65 6.06 -1.27
C MET A 115 2.95 6.30 -2.61
N ALA A 116 3.17 5.39 -3.55
CA ALA A 116 2.56 5.40 -4.86
C ALA A 116 1.64 4.19 -5.02
N PHE A 117 0.46 4.41 -5.60
CA PHE A 117 -0.52 3.35 -5.82
C PHE A 117 -0.80 3.16 -7.31
N GLU A 118 -0.69 1.93 -7.78
CA GLU A 118 -1.07 1.53 -9.14
C GLU A 118 -2.07 0.38 -9.08
N PHE A 119 -3.35 0.70 -9.28
CA PHE A 119 -4.42 -0.32 -9.22
C PHE A 119 -5.52 -0.11 -10.28
N MET A 120 -5.51 1.01 -11.01
CA MET A 120 -6.54 1.31 -12.00
C MET A 120 -6.55 0.33 -13.20
N HIS A 121 -5.46 -0.40 -13.40
CA HIS A 121 -5.33 -1.46 -14.40
C HIS A 121 -6.11 -2.75 -14.04
N ILE A 122 -6.58 -2.89 -12.79
CA ILE A 122 -7.40 -4.03 -12.36
C ILE A 122 -8.75 -3.98 -13.08
N THR A 123 -9.18 -5.09 -13.66
CA THR A 123 -10.42 -5.18 -14.46
C THR A 123 -11.69 -5.23 -13.59
N ASP A 124 -11.58 -5.77 -12.37
CA ASP A 124 -12.68 -5.83 -11.41
C ASP A 124 -12.90 -4.47 -10.74
N ASP A 125 -14.02 -3.85 -11.05
CA ASP A 125 -14.39 -2.54 -10.52
C ASP A 125 -14.60 -2.55 -9.00
N SER A 126 -15.08 -3.67 -8.43
CA SER A 126 -15.28 -3.79 -6.99
C SER A 126 -13.96 -3.77 -6.23
N LEU A 127 -12.94 -4.42 -6.78
CA LEU A 127 -11.59 -4.40 -6.24
C LEU A 127 -10.98 -3.00 -6.35
N ARG A 128 -11.13 -2.32 -7.49
CA ARG A 128 -10.63 -0.93 -7.63
C ARG A 128 -11.26 0.01 -6.60
N ARG A 129 -12.58 -0.10 -6.38
CA ARG A 129 -13.27 0.71 -5.36
C ARG A 129 -12.78 0.40 -3.95
N TRP A 130 -12.58 -0.89 -3.64
CA TRP A 130 -12.04 -1.30 -2.36
C TRP A 130 -10.63 -0.76 -2.15
N PHE A 131 -9.75 -0.91 -3.15
CA PHE A 131 -8.38 -0.37 -3.11
C PHE A 131 -8.36 1.14 -2.95
N ALA A 132 -9.15 1.87 -3.72
CA ALA A 132 -9.27 3.32 -3.60
C ALA A 132 -9.70 3.73 -2.19
N SER A 133 -10.73 3.07 -1.63
CA SER A 133 -11.21 3.35 -0.28
C SER A 133 -10.16 3.04 0.79
N GLN A 134 -9.41 1.94 0.66
CA GLN A 134 -8.31 1.63 1.57
C GLN A 134 -7.17 2.65 1.44
N ALA A 135 -6.69 2.94 0.23
CA ALA A 135 -5.62 3.91 0.00
C ALA A 135 -5.99 5.28 0.60
N GLU A 136 -7.19 5.76 0.33
CA GLU A 136 -7.66 7.09 0.78
C GLU A 136 -7.92 7.16 2.30
N THR A 137 -8.03 6.03 3.00
CA THR A 137 -8.28 6.00 4.45
C THR A 137 -7.10 5.53 5.30
N CYS A 138 -6.14 4.80 4.73
CA CYS A 138 -5.04 4.18 5.47
C CYS A 138 -3.88 5.12 5.84
N ILE A 139 -3.77 6.29 5.21
CA ILE A 139 -2.59 7.16 5.39
C ILE A 139 -2.46 7.74 6.80
N ASP A 140 -3.57 7.96 7.50
CA ASP A 140 -3.55 8.48 8.87
C ASP A 140 -3.23 7.44 9.94
N THR A 141 -2.58 6.32 9.58
CA THR A 141 -2.21 5.29 10.55
C THR A 141 -1.04 5.77 11.40
N ASN A 142 -1.37 6.33 12.57
CA ASN A 142 -0.39 6.79 13.53
C ASN A 142 0.14 5.61 14.36
N PHE A 143 1.44 5.32 14.20
CA PHE A 143 2.15 4.37 15.07
C PHE A 143 2.43 4.99 16.45
N SER A 144 2.36 4.16 17.48
CA SER A 144 2.74 4.55 18.85
C SER A 144 4.23 4.87 18.93
N LYS A 145 4.64 5.59 19.98
CA LYS A 145 6.05 5.90 20.22
C LYS A 145 6.88 4.62 20.38
N GLU A 146 6.32 3.63 21.07
CA GLU A 146 6.95 2.32 21.30
C GLU A 146 7.11 1.54 20.00
N GLU A 147 6.12 1.55 19.11
CA GLU A 147 6.20 0.92 17.79
C GLU A 147 7.30 1.57 16.94
N LYS A 148 7.36 2.91 16.91
CA LYS A 148 8.41 3.64 16.19
C LYS A 148 9.81 3.30 16.72
N TYR A 149 9.99 3.13 18.03
CA TYR A 149 11.27 2.68 18.59
C TYR A 149 11.63 1.26 18.16
N LYS A 150 10.66 0.34 18.13
CA LYS A 150 10.91 -1.04 17.65
C LYS A 150 11.35 -1.04 16.19
N PHE A 151 10.72 -0.23 15.34
CA PHE A 151 11.11 -0.12 13.93
C PHE A 151 12.53 0.42 13.79
N LEU A 152 12.87 1.46 14.55
CA LEU A 152 14.21 2.03 14.56
C LEU A 152 15.25 1.03 15.08
N GLU A 153 14.95 0.30 16.15
CA GLU A 153 15.83 -0.72 16.72
C GLU A 153 16.12 -1.82 15.70
N LEU A 154 15.09 -2.31 14.99
CA LEU A 154 15.27 -3.34 13.96
C LEU A 154 16.15 -2.83 12.80
N MET A 155 15.94 -1.60 12.34
CA MET A 155 16.77 -1.01 11.28
C MET A 155 18.23 -0.82 11.75
N ALA A 156 18.45 -0.33 12.97
CA ALA A 156 19.78 -0.14 13.53
C ALA A 156 20.53 -1.47 13.74
N ARG A 157 19.81 -2.52 14.14
CA ARG A 157 20.37 -3.89 14.24
C ARG A 157 20.81 -4.41 12.87
N SER A 158 20.00 -4.19 11.83
CA SER A 158 20.33 -4.55 10.46
C SER A 158 21.62 -3.88 9.98
N GLU A 159 21.74 -2.57 10.18
CA GLU A 159 22.94 -1.80 9.81
C GLU A 159 24.18 -2.29 10.59
N THR A 160 24.02 -2.51 11.90
CA THR A 160 25.12 -3.02 12.75
C THR A 160 25.58 -4.41 12.31
N PHE A 161 24.66 -5.26 11.87
CA PHE A 161 24.96 -6.57 11.34
C PHE A 161 25.80 -6.49 10.06
N ASP A 162 25.45 -5.61 9.12
CA ASP A 162 26.22 -5.43 7.88
C ASP A 162 27.63 -4.90 8.17
N HIS A 163 27.78 -3.95 9.09
CA HIS A 163 29.11 -3.48 9.52
C HIS A 163 29.94 -4.59 10.19
N TYR A 164 29.32 -5.43 11.01
CA TYR A 164 29.99 -6.58 11.62
C TYR A 164 30.46 -7.57 10.56
N MET A 165 29.59 -7.90 9.60
CA MET A 165 29.91 -8.78 8.48
C MET A 165 31.06 -8.25 7.65
N MET A 166 31.05 -6.95 7.34
CA MET A 166 32.12 -6.29 6.60
C MET A 166 33.47 -6.43 7.30
N ARG A 167 33.49 -6.38 8.64
CA ARG A 167 34.71 -6.53 9.44
C ARG A 167 35.22 -7.97 9.50
N GLU A 168 34.36 -8.93 9.81
CA GLU A 168 34.78 -10.33 10.05
C GLU A 168 34.93 -11.12 8.74
N CYS A 169 34.08 -10.87 7.76
CA CYS A 169 33.97 -11.64 6.53
C CYS A 169 34.23 -10.78 5.27
N GLY A 170 35.07 -9.74 5.37
CA GLY A 170 35.28 -8.75 4.30
C GLY A 170 35.76 -9.32 2.95
N HIS A 171 36.29 -10.54 2.91
CA HIS A 171 36.70 -11.22 1.67
C HIS A 171 35.56 -11.92 0.93
N GLN A 172 34.41 -12.12 1.58
CA GLN A 172 33.25 -12.81 1.02
C GLN A 172 32.20 -11.81 0.51
N LYS A 173 31.39 -12.25 -0.46
CA LYS A 173 30.24 -11.44 -0.93
C LYS A 173 29.11 -11.52 0.09
N GLN A 174 28.70 -10.37 0.62
CA GLN A 174 27.80 -10.31 1.79
C GLN A 174 26.33 -10.07 1.44
N PHE A 175 26.05 -9.53 0.24
CA PHE A 175 24.67 -9.20 -0.18
C PHE A 175 23.92 -8.34 0.86
N SER A 176 24.62 -7.32 1.37
CA SER A 176 24.16 -6.38 2.39
C SER A 176 22.80 -5.73 2.07
N LEU A 177 22.09 -5.34 3.12
CA LEU A 177 20.83 -4.63 3.03
C LEU A 177 20.97 -3.12 3.24
N GLU A 178 22.19 -2.60 3.26
CA GLU A 178 22.44 -1.16 3.34
C GLU A 178 21.57 -0.38 2.35
N GLY A 179 20.85 0.61 2.87
CA GLY A 179 19.92 1.46 2.14
C GLY A 179 18.54 0.85 1.87
N SER A 180 18.22 -0.32 2.40
CA SER A 180 16.88 -0.94 2.30
C SER A 180 16.48 -1.69 3.57
N GLU A 181 16.95 -1.23 4.73
CA GLU A 181 16.69 -1.78 6.07
C GLU A 181 15.20 -1.71 6.42
N SER A 182 14.48 -0.72 5.89
CA SER A 182 13.03 -0.58 6.02
C SER A 182 12.25 -1.79 5.50
N ALA A 183 12.83 -2.59 4.59
CA ALA A 183 12.23 -3.82 4.10
C ALA A 183 12.02 -4.86 5.22
N LEU A 184 12.91 -4.90 6.23
CA LEU A 184 12.75 -5.78 7.39
C LEU A 184 11.54 -5.38 8.23
N VAL A 185 11.36 -4.09 8.47
CA VAL A 185 10.20 -3.56 9.20
C VAL A 185 8.91 -3.87 8.45
N ALA A 186 8.89 -3.65 7.13
CA ALA A 186 7.74 -3.98 6.30
C ALA A 186 7.40 -5.48 6.36
N LEU A 187 8.39 -6.35 6.25
CA LEU A 187 8.18 -7.80 6.32
C LEU A 187 7.72 -8.24 7.72
N GLN A 188 8.31 -7.69 8.78
CA GLN A 188 7.85 -7.94 10.15
C GLN A 188 6.37 -7.56 10.31
N GLN A 189 5.97 -6.38 9.82
CA GLN A 189 4.57 -5.95 9.90
C GLN A 189 3.64 -6.87 9.12
N VAL A 190 4.03 -7.36 7.94
CA VAL A 190 3.24 -8.35 7.19
C VAL A 190 3.07 -9.64 7.99
N LEU A 191 4.12 -10.14 8.63
CA LEU A 191 4.07 -11.36 9.45
C LEU A 191 3.19 -11.17 10.70
N GLU A 192 3.33 -10.05 11.39
CA GLU A 192 2.51 -9.71 12.57
C GLU A 192 1.02 -9.59 12.22
N HIS A 193 0.69 -8.91 11.11
CA HIS A 193 -0.69 -8.81 10.63
C HIS A 193 -1.24 -10.15 10.16
N SER A 194 -0.41 -10.98 9.50
CA SER A 194 -0.79 -12.33 9.09
C SER A 194 -1.13 -13.21 10.30
N SER A 195 -0.30 -13.15 11.35
CA SER A 195 -0.55 -13.85 12.61
C SER A 195 -1.86 -13.39 13.28
N LYS A 196 -2.09 -12.07 13.37
CA LYS A 196 -3.36 -11.50 13.88
C LYS A 196 -4.58 -11.93 13.05
N ALA A 197 -4.40 -12.14 11.75
CA ALA A 197 -5.45 -12.64 10.85
C ALA A 197 -5.68 -14.16 10.93
N GLY A 198 -4.92 -14.88 11.77
CA GLY A 198 -5.05 -16.33 11.96
C GLY A 198 -4.34 -17.17 10.91
N VAL A 199 -3.39 -16.60 10.17
CA VAL A 199 -2.52 -17.36 9.26
C VAL A 199 -1.55 -18.21 10.09
N LEU A 200 -1.53 -19.53 9.84
CA LEU A 200 -0.72 -20.48 10.59
C LEU A 200 0.68 -20.67 10.00
N GLU A 201 0.79 -20.63 8.68
CA GLU A 201 2.02 -20.94 7.95
C GLU A 201 2.27 -19.88 6.89
N VAL A 202 3.51 -19.38 6.83
CA VAL A 202 3.98 -18.45 5.82
C VAL A 202 5.20 -19.06 5.14
N VAL A 203 5.12 -19.23 3.82
CA VAL A 203 6.25 -19.69 3.00
C VAL A 203 6.85 -18.47 2.30
N MET A 204 8.13 -18.22 2.53
CA MET A 204 8.86 -17.10 1.94
C MET A 204 9.95 -17.58 0.99
N CYS A 205 9.97 -17.00 -0.21
CA CYS A 205 11.04 -17.20 -1.18
C CYS A 205 11.94 -15.97 -1.16
N LEU A 206 13.15 -16.11 -0.63
CA LEU A 206 14.12 -15.01 -0.48
C LEU A 206 15.12 -15.01 -1.63
N THR A 207 15.49 -13.82 -2.11
CA THR A 207 16.63 -13.63 -3.01
C THR A 207 17.94 -13.65 -2.20
N HIS A 208 19.08 -13.34 -2.83
CA HIS A 208 20.36 -13.28 -2.12
C HIS A 208 20.45 -12.07 -1.18
N ARG A 209 19.87 -10.92 -1.57
CA ARG A 209 19.83 -9.71 -0.73
C ARG A 209 18.85 -9.93 0.42
N CYS A 210 19.13 -9.35 1.58
CA CYS A 210 18.34 -9.50 2.82
C CYS A 210 18.34 -10.90 3.45
N ARG A 211 18.78 -11.97 2.77
CA ARG A 211 18.54 -13.35 3.24
C ARG A 211 19.10 -13.63 4.62
N MET A 212 20.36 -13.30 4.84
CA MET A 212 21.04 -13.58 6.11
C MET A 212 20.39 -12.81 7.27
N GLN A 213 20.05 -11.54 7.04
CA GLN A 213 19.39 -10.72 8.04
C GLN A 213 17.97 -11.19 8.33
N ILE A 214 17.18 -11.53 7.30
CA ILE A 214 15.83 -12.10 7.51
C ILE A 214 15.93 -13.39 8.33
N MET A 215 16.91 -14.25 8.04
CA MET A 215 17.12 -15.50 8.78
C MET A 215 17.47 -15.24 10.25
N MET A 216 18.34 -14.28 10.55
CA MET A 216 18.71 -13.96 11.95
C MET A 216 17.64 -13.17 12.69
N GLU A 217 17.18 -12.07 12.10
CA GLU A 217 16.33 -11.08 12.76
C GLU A 217 14.86 -11.50 12.80
N LEU A 218 14.33 -12.09 11.73
CA LEU A 218 12.91 -12.47 11.66
C LEU A 218 12.65 -13.95 11.94
N LEU A 219 13.53 -14.85 11.48
CA LEU A 219 13.35 -16.30 11.66
C LEU A 219 14.06 -16.85 12.91
N GLY A 220 14.89 -16.04 13.58
CA GLY A 220 15.59 -16.45 14.80
C GLY A 220 16.62 -17.56 14.59
N VAL A 221 17.16 -17.70 13.37
CA VAL A 221 18.21 -18.67 13.09
C VAL A 221 19.47 -18.27 13.88
N PRO A 222 20.03 -19.19 14.69
CA PRO A 222 21.18 -18.86 15.53
C PRO A 222 22.41 -18.57 14.67
N LYS A 223 23.22 -17.61 15.13
CA LYS A 223 24.45 -17.17 14.46
C LYS A 223 25.41 -18.32 14.14
N ASP A 224 25.53 -19.31 15.04
CA ASP A 224 26.45 -20.45 14.91
C ASP A 224 26.04 -21.42 13.78
N SER A 225 24.82 -21.30 13.24
CA SER A 225 24.38 -22.05 12.06
C SER A 225 24.59 -21.29 10.75
N LEU A 226 24.94 -20.00 10.84
CA LEU A 226 25.14 -19.10 9.70
C LEU A 226 26.61 -18.79 9.44
N PHE A 227 27.44 -18.84 10.48
CA PHE A 227 28.90 -18.61 10.48
C PHE A 227 29.63 -19.86 10.97
#